data_AF-A0A9D3VXS7-F1
#
_entry.id   AF-A0A9D3VXS7-F1
#
_cell.length_a   1.000
_cell.length_b   1.000
_cell.length_c   1.000
_cell.angle_alpha   90.00
_cell.angle_beta   90.00
_cell.angle_gamma   90.00
#
_symmetry.space_group_name_H-M   'P 1'
#
loop_
_entity.id
_entity.type
_entity.pdbx_description
1 polymer ?
#
loop_
_entity_poly.entity_id
_entity_poly.type
_entity_poly.pdbx_seq_one_letter_code
_entity_poly.pdbx_strand_id
1 'polypeptide(L)' 'MVASISEERLSFKMVSLSDVLNGLFLALQPSHKTFRIKKKLAKKMRQNRPIPYWIRMRTDNTIRYNAKRRHWRRTKLGF' A
#
# COMPACT_ATOMS: atom_id res chain seq x y z
N MET A 1 56.33 -11.73 21.07
CA MET A 1 55.18 -10.83 21.29
C MET A 1 54.85 -10.18 19.95
N VAL A 2 54.02 -10.84 19.14
CA VAL A 2 53.64 -10.35 17.79
C VAL A 2 52.31 -9.62 17.93
N ALA A 3 52.25 -8.42 17.36
CA ALA A 3 51.18 -7.44 17.49
C ALA A 3 49.82 -7.97 17.01
N SER A 4 48.84 -8.01 17.91
CA SER A 4 47.42 -8.15 17.59
C SER A 4 46.77 -6.77 17.55
N ILE A 5 46.87 -6.09 16.40
CA ILE A 5 46.07 -4.90 16.08
C ILE A 5 45.54 -5.08 14.65
N SER A 6 44.30 -5.53 14.55
CA SER A 6 43.35 -5.44 13.41
C SER A 6 42.27 -6.48 13.70
N GLU A 7 41.03 -6.08 13.96
CA GLU A 7 39.94 -6.24 12.97
C GLU A 7 38.66 -5.60 13.57
N GLU A 8 38.70 -4.30 13.91
CA GLU A 8 37.49 -3.49 14.03
C GLU A 8 37.40 -2.56 12.82
N ARG A 9 36.77 -3.02 11.73
CA ARG A 9 35.91 -2.22 10.84
C ARG A 9 35.50 -3.02 9.62
N LEU A 10 34.21 -2.89 9.26
CA LEU A 10 33.57 -3.28 8.00
C LEU A 10 32.80 -4.62 7.98
N SER A 11 31.82 -4.80 8.86
CA SER A 11 30.58 -5.49 8.46
C SER A 11 29.56 -4.45 7.95
N PHE A 12 29.92 -3.77 6.87
CA PHE A 12 28.93 -3.06 6.06
C PHE A 12 28.26 -4.15 5.21
N LYS A 13 27.11 -4.66 5.66
CA LYS A 13 26.36 -5.74 5.00
C LYS A 13 26.21 -5.42 3.51
N MET A 14 26.92 -6.13 2.63
CA MET A 14 26.58 -6.14 1.21
C MET A 14 25.14 -6.64 1.13
N VAL A 15 24.22 -5.79 0.67
CA VAL A 15 22.87 -6.20 0.31
C VAL A 15 23.03 -7.32 -0.72
N SER A 16 22.58 -8.53 -0.39
CA SER A 16 22.80 -9.69 -1.25
C SER A 16 22.09 -9.47 -2.58
N LEU A 17 22.67 -9.97 -3.68
CA LEU A 17 22.00 -9.97 -4.99
C LEU A 17 20.62 -10.64 -4.90
N SER A 18 20.45 -11.60 -3.98
CA SER A 18 19.16 -12.23 -3.67
C SER A 18 18.14 -11.24 -3.09
N ASP A 19 18.55 -10.28 -2.28
CA ASP A 19 17.66 -9.28 -1.68
C ASP A 19 17.15 -8.29 -2.73
N VAL A 20 18.02 -7.92 -3.68
CA VAL A 20 17.67 -7.09 -4.84
C VAL A 20 16.73 -7.84 -5.79
N LEU A 21 17.03 -9.11 -6.08
CA LEU A 21 16.20 -9.97 -6.92
C LEU A 21 14.83 -10.27 -6.28
N ASN A 22 14.77 -10.44 -4.96
CA ASN A 22 13.52 -10.61 -4.21
C ASN A 22 12.65 -9.34 -4.26
N GLY A 23 13.26 -8.16 -4.14
CA GLY A 23 12.54 -6.88 -4.30
C GLY A 23 11.91 -6.71 -5.68
N LEU A 24 12.61 -7.14 -6.73
CA LEU A 24 12.13 -7.09 -8.12
C LEU A 24 11.06 -8.16 -8.39
N PHE A 25 11.18 -9.36 -7.81
CA PHE A 25 10.20 -10.45 -7.94
C PHE A 25 8.83 -10.10 -7.33
N LEU A 26 8.81 -9.38 -6.20
CA LEU A 26 7.56 -8.87 -5.61
C LEU A 26 6.86 -7.81 -6.49
N ALA A 27 7.60 -7.07 -7.30
CA ALA A 27 7.03 -6.10 -8.23
C ALA A 27 6.36 -6.77 -9.44
N LEU A 28 6.85 -7.96 -9.84
CA LEU A 28 6.33 -8.74 -10.97
C LEU A 28 5.09 -9.56 -10.62
N GLN A 29 4.85 -9.87 -9.34
CA GLN A 29 3.67 -10.61 -8.91
C GLN A 29 2.56 -9.67 -8.40
N PRO A 30 1.49 -9.41 -9.17
CA PRO A 30 0.40 -8.53 -8.75
C PRO A 30 -0.34 -9.04 -7.50
N SER A 31 -0.24 -10.33 -7.19
CA SER A 31 -0.82 -10.96 -5.99
C SER A 31 -0.02 -10.67 -4.71
N HIS A 32 1.31 -10.52 -4.80
CA HIS A 32 2.17 -10.38 -3.62
C HIS A 32 2.32 -8.91 -3.22
N LYS A 33 1.35 -8.43 -2.43
CA LYS A 33 1.27 -7.01 -2.03
C LYS A 33 1.82 -6.76 -0.63
N THR A 34 2.52 -5.64 -0.45
CA THR A 34 2.94 -5.16 0.87
C THR A 34 1.74 -4.79 1.75
N PHE A 35 1.93 -4.81 3.07
CA PHE A 35 0.86 -4.48 4.04
C PHE A 35 0.31 -3.06 3.87
N ARG A 36 1.17 -2.10 3.52
CA ARG A 36 0.79 -0.71 3.26
C ARG A 36 -0.21 -0.61 2.09
N ILE A 37 0.04 -1.34 1.00
CA ILE A 37 -0.86 -1.38 -0.16
C ILE A 37 -2.16 -2.12 0.19
N LYS A 38 -2.09 -3.24 0.92
CA LYS A 38 -3.28 -3.96 1.39
C LYS A 38 -4.20 -3.06 2.22
N LYS A 39 -3.65 -2.25 3.14
CA LYS A 39 -4.40 -1.25 3.92
C LYS A 39 -5.08 -0.21 3.02
N LYS A 40 -4.36 0.35 2.04
CA LYS A 40 -4.93 1.32 1.07
C LYS A 40 -6.07 0.68 0.27
N LEU A 41 -5.88 -0.52 -0.26
CA LEU A 41 -6.92 -1.26 -1.00
C LEU A 41 -8.16 -1.51 -0.15
N ALA A 42 -7.99 -2.00 1.08
CA ALA A 42 -9.09 -2.24 2.00
C ALA A 42 -9.87 -0.95 2.34
N LYS A 43 -9.19 0.19 2.49
CA LYS A 43 -9.86 1.49 2.71
C LYS A 43 -10.63 1.93 1.47
N LYS A 44 -10.06 1.79 0.27
CA LYS A 44 -10.75 2.13 -1.00
C LYS A 44 -11.95 1.23 -1.25
N MET A 45 -11.89 -0.04 -0.86
CA MET A 45 -13.05 -0.94 -0.87
C MET A 45 -14.14 -0.47 0.08
N ARG A 46 -13.79 -0.09 1.31
CA ARG A 46 -14.75 0.40 2.32
C ARG A 46 -15.40 1.73 1.94
N GLN A 47 -14.67 2.65 1.31
CA GLN A 47 -15.20 3.93 0.84
C GLN A 47 -16.20 3.78 -0.33
N ASN A 48 -16.08 2.70 -1.11
CA ASN A 48 -16.91 2.48 -2.29
C ASN A 48 -18.28 1.88 -1.92
N ARG A 49 -19.11 2.66 -1.22
CA ARG A 49 -20.45 2.29 -0.74
C ARG A 49 -21.46 3.39 -1.07
N PRO A 50 -22.76 3.05 -1.24
CA PRO A 50 -23.81 4.05 -1.41
C PRO A 50 -24.04 4.80 -0.10
N ILE A 51 -24.68 5.98 -0.18
CA ILE A 51 -25.05 6.76 1.00
C ILE A 51 -26.20 6.06 1.72
N PRO A 52 -26.16 5.94 3.06
CA PRO A 52 -27.27 5.45 3.87
C PRO A 52 -28.57 6.23 3.66
N TYR A 53 -29.71 5.55 3.71
CA TYR A 53 -31.02 6.15 3.44
C TYR A 53 -31.40 7.24 4.45
N TRP A 54 -31.17 7.02 5.74
CA TRP A 54 -31.50 7.98 6.80
C TRP A 54 -30.78 9.32 6.65
N ILE A 55 -29.60 9.35 6.01
CA ILE A 55 -28.90 10.61 5.71
C ILE A 55 -29.73 11.47 4.76
N ARG A 56 -30.42 10.86 3.78
CA ARG A 56 -31.30 11.58 2.86
C ARG A 56 -32.51 12.18 3.55
N MET A 57 -32.92 11.62 4.69
CA MET A 57 -34.07 12.09 5.46
C MET A 57 -33.72 13.21 6.46
N ARG A 58 -32.43 13.56 6.61
CA ARG A 58 -32.01 14.67 7.46
C ARG A 58 -32.44 16.01 6.86
N THR A 59 -32.96 16.91 7.70
CA THR A 59 -33.28 18.29 7.35
C THR A 59 -32.04 19.04 6.85
N ASP A 60 -32.23 19.95 5.90
CA ASP A 60 -31.18 20.78 5.28
C ASP A 60 -29.99 20.02 4.66
N ASN A 61 -30.21 18.75 4.28
CA ASN A 61 -29.19 17.97 3.61
C ASN A 61 -29.24 18.13 2.07
N THR A 62 -28.16 18.65 1.50
CA THR A 62 -27.97 18.79 0.04
C THR A 62 -27.40 17.53 -0.63
N ILE A 63 -26.91 16.56 0.16
CA ILE A 63 -26.17 15.39 -0.33
C ILE A 63 -27.15 14.27 -0.76
N ARG A 64 -27.23 13.97 -2.06
CA ARG A 64 -28.13 12.93 -2.62
C ARG A 64 -27.45 11.60 -2.97
N TYR A 65 -26.22 11.67 -3.49
CA TYR A 65 -25.45 10.50 -3.93
C TYR A 65 -23.96 10.66 -3.61
N ASN A 66 -23.22 9.54 -3.57
CA ASN A 66 -21.79 9.55 -3.32
C ASN A 66 -21.04 9.88 -4.63
N ALA A 67 -20.73 11.16 -4.83
CA ALA A 67 -20.01 11.63 -6.02
C ALA A 67 -18.61 11.00 -6.17
N LYS A 68 -17.99 10.54 -5.06
CA LYS A 68 -16.66 9.92 -5.05
C LYS A 68 -16.71 8.39 -5.16
N ARG A 69 -17.88 7.80 -5.45
CA ARG A 69 -18.03 6.36 -5.70
C ARG A 69 -17.28 5.99 -6.99
N ARG A 70 -16.59 4.85 -6.98
CA ARG A 70 -15.69 4.44 -8.09
C ARG A 70 -16.10 3.09 -8.67
N HIS A 71 -16.04 2.96 -9.99
CA HIS A 71 -16.13 1.67 -10.67
C HIS A 71 -14.76 1.21 -11.17
N TRP A 72 -14.41 -0.07 -10.97
CA TRP A 72 -13.07 -0.60 -11.23
C TRP A 72 -12.70 -0.69 -12.72
N ARG A 73 -13.71 -0.77 -13.61
CA ARG A 73 -13.49 -0.71 -15.06
C ARG A 73 -13.29 0.72 -15.56
N ARG A 74 -13.91 1.73 -14.93
CA ARG A 74 -13.87 3.13 -15.40
C ARG A 74 -12.66 3.90 -14.87
N THR A 75 -12.32 3.76 -13.58
CA THR A 75 -11.26 4.57 -12.97
C THR A 75 -10.33 3.71 -12.10
N LYS A 76 -9.02 3.80 -12.39
CA LYS A 76 -7.95 3.10 -11.66
C LYS A 76 -7.52 3.90 -10.42
N LEU A 77 -6.85 3.23 -9.48
CA LEU A 77 -6.54 3.80 -8.17
C LEU A 77 -5.25 4.63 -8.12
N GLY A 78 -4.40 4.54 -9.15
CA GLY A 78 -3.26 5.44 -9.39
C GLY A 78 -2.32 5.59 -8.20
N PHE A 79 -1.73 4.48 -7.73
CA PHE A 79 -0.68 4.47 -6.71
C PHE A 79 0.27 3.30 -6.93
#